data_AF-A0AA37LDT6-F1
#
_entry.id   AF-A0AA37LDT6-F1
#
_cell.length_a   1.000
_cell.length_b   1.000
_cell.length_c   1.000
_cell.angle_alpha   90.00
_cell.angle_beta   90.00
_cell.angle_gamma   90.00
#
_symmetry.space_group_name_H-M   'P 1'
#
loop_
_entity.id
_entity.type
_entity.pdbx_description
1 polymer ?
#
loop_
_entity_poly.entity_id
_entity_poly.type
_entity_poly.pdbx_seq_one_letter_code
_entity_poly.pdbx_strand_id
1 'polypeptide(L)'
;MLAVISQWGISASRVIGPSSEEIAAAVVAGLLIPEEGIKIAYFSGLASQSHNPGQLLGMLAVHVSADAIAPYLESEPTVQVACYNSPVSLTLSEQQPALKRVCDALKADGHFARILQVNFAYHSEHVRGTAED
;
A
#
# COMPACT_ATOMS: atom_id res chain seq x y z
N MET A 1 -15.78 -13.65 -4.80
CA MET A 1 -16.47 -13.23 -3.55
C MET A 1 -17.73 -12.42 -3.84
N LEU A 2 -17.65 -11.29 -4.56
CA LEU A 2 -18.81 -10.43 -4.86
C LEU A 2 -19.97 -11.17 -5.55
N ALA A 3 -19.68 -11.99 -6.55
CA ALA A 3 -20.69 -12.80 -7.23
C ALA A 3 -21.42 -13.76 -6.27
N VAL A 4 -20.71 -14.33 -5.29
CA VAL A 4 -21.29 -15.25 -4.29
C VAL A 4 -22.20 -14.49 -3.33
N ILE A 5 -21.74 -13.34 -2.82
CA ILE A 5 -22.51 -12.49 -1.90
C ILE A 5 -23.80 -12.00 -2.59
N SER A 6 -23.70 -11.60 -3.86
CA SER A 6 -24.85 -11.20 -4.68
C SER A 6 -25.83 -12.37 -4.92
N GLN A 7 -25.34 -13.57 -5.20
CA GLN A 7 -26.17 -14.77 -5.34
C GLN A 7 -26.94 -15.12 -4.05
N TRP A 8 -26.43 -14.72 -2.87
CA TRP A 8 -27.13 -14.87 -1.60
C TRP A 8 -28.12 -13.73 -1.31
N GLY A 9 -28.33 -12.81 -2.26
CA GLY A 9 -29.23 -11.67 -2.12
C GLY A 9 -28.71 -10.58 -1.18
N ILE A 10 -27.42 -10.60 -0.84
CA ILE A 10 -26.81 -9.61 0.05
C ILE A 10 -26.27 -8.46 -0.81
N SER A 11 -26.71 -7.24 -0.51
CA SER A 11 -26.21 -6.01 -1.13
C SER A 11 -25.50 -5.12 -0.12
N ALA A 12 -24.37 -4.54 -0.53
CA ALA A 12 -23.62 -3.61 0.32
C ALA A 12 -24.32 -2.25 0.34
N SER A 13 -24.62 -1.72 1.53
CA SER A 13 -25.12 -0.34 1.66
C SER A 13 -24.01 0.70 1.52
N ARG A 14 -22.77 0.32 1.85
CA ARG A 14 -21.54 1.13 1.75
C ARG A 14 -20.36 0.20 1.47
N VAL A 15 -19.35 0.71 0.79
CA VAL A 15 -18.12 -0.02 0.48
C VAL A 15 -16.92 0.91 0.66
N ILE A 16 -15.83 0.36 1.21
CA ILE A 16 -14.54 1.03 1.38
C ILE A 16 -13.49 0.01 0.94
N GLY A 17 -12.57 0.41 0.06
CA GLY A 17 -11.41 -0.39 -0.32
C GLY A 17 -10.18 0.48 -0.18
N PRO A 18 -9.17 0.11 0.60
CA PRO A 18 -7.91 0.84 0.61
C PRO A 18 -7.09 0.54 -0.66
N SER A 19 -6.36 1.54 -1.16
CA SER A 19 -5.39 1.36 -2.26
C SER A 19 -6.00 0.66 -3.49
N SER A 20 -5.50 -0.52 -3.88
CA SER A 20 -5.96 -1.24 -5.08
C SER A 20 -7.36 -1.83 -4.92
N GLU A 21 -7.85 -1.97 -3.69
CA GLU A 21 -9.21 -2.44 -3.43
C GLU A 21 -10.28 -1.39 -3.79
N GLU A 22 -9.90 -0.12 -4.02
CA GLU A 22 -10.81 0.91 -4.54
C GLU A 22 -11.43 0.51 -5.87
N ILE A 23 -10.69 -0.23 -6.70
CA ILE A 23 -11.17 -0.72 -8.01
C ILE A 23 -12.36 -1.67 -7.79
N ALA A 24 -12.22 -2.63 -6.86
CA ALA A 24 -13.30 -3.55 -6.52
C ALA A 24 -14.46 -2.81 -5.84
N ALA A 25 -14.17 -1.82 -5.00
CA ALA A 25 -15.19 -0.98 -4.36
C ALA A 25 -16.02 -0.20 -5.40
N ALA A 26 -15.37 0.36 -6.42
CA ALA A 26 -16.05 1.05 -7.52
C ALA A 26 -16.95 0.11 -8.33
N VAL A 27 -16.53 -1.15 -8.55
CA VAL A 27 -17.39 -2.17 -9.18
C VAL A 27 -18.61 -2.49 -8.30
N VAL A 28 -18.44 -2.66 -6.99
CA VAL A 28 -19.56 -2.91 -6.07
C VAL A 28 -20.52 -1.73 -5.99
N ALA A 29 -19.99 -0.51 -6.04
CA ALA A 29 -20.78 0.72 -6.04
C ALA A 29 -21.51 0.97 -7.38
N GLY A 30 -21.26 0.15 -8.41
CA GLY A 30 -21.85 0.31 -9.74
C GLY A 30 -21.25 1.47 -10.54
N LEU A 31 -20.08 1.98 -10.15
CA LEU A 31 -19.34 3.03 -10.86
C LEU A 31 -18.51 2.49 -12.03
N LEU A 32 -18.16 1.21 -11.97
CA LEU A 32 -17.45 0.47 -13.01
C LEU A 32 -18.16 -0.86 -13.26
N ILE A 33 -18.10 -1.36 -14.49
CA ILE A 33 -18.46 -2.76 -14.74
C ILE A 33 -17.28 -3.69 -14.39
N PRO A 34 -17.51 -4.97 -14.04
CA PRO A 34 -16.45 -5.89 -13.65
C PRO A 34 -15.29 -5.98 -14.65
N GLU A 35 -15.60 -5.90 -15.94
CA GLU A 35 -14.62 -5.94 -17.03
C GLU A 35 -13.67 -4.74 -17.01
N GLU A 36 -14.19 -3.55 -16.68
CA GLU A 36 -13.37 -2.33 -16.52
C GLU A 36 -12.49 -2.44 -15.28
N GLY A 37 -13.04 -2.93 -14.17
CA GLY A 37 -12.28 -3.14 -12.94
C GLY A 37 -11.06 -4.05 -13.16
N ILE A 38 -11.24 -5.17 -13.87
CA ILE A 38 -10.13 -6.08 -14.20
C ILE A 38 -9.10 -5.39 -15.09
N LYS A 39 -9.51 -4.62 -16.10
CA LYS A 39 -8.60 -3.89 -16.98
C LYS A 39 -7.77 -2.87 -16.20
N ILE A 40 -8.40 -2.06 -15.35
CA ILE A 40 -7.71 -1.07 -14.53
C ILE A 40 -6.68 -1.74 -13.61
N ALA A 41 -7.07 -2.82 -12.93
CA ALA A 41 -6.16 -3.58 -12.09
C ALA A 41 -4.97 -4.15 -12.87
N TYR A 42 -5.21 -4.66 -14.08
CA TYR A 42 -4.17 -5.17 -14.96
C TYR A 42 -3.19 -4.07 -15.40
N PHE A 43 -3.69 -2.95 -15.93
CA PHE A 43 -2.83 -1.87 -16.42
C PHE A 43 -2.08 -1.16 -15.28
N SER A 44 -2.70 -1.01 -14.11
CA SER A 44 -2.02 -0.47 -12.92
C SER A 44 -0.86 -1.37 -12.46
N GLY A 45 -1.06 -2.69 -12.46
CA GLY A 45 -0.01 -3.66 -12.17
C GLY A 45 1.08 -3.73 -13.25
N LEU A 46 0.72 -3.49 -14.51
CA LEU A 46 1.67 -3.41 -15.62
C LEU A 46 2.55 -2.16 -15.50
N ALA A 47 1.95 -0.98 -15.28
CA ALA A 47 2.66 0.28 -15.10
C ALA A 47 3.65 0.21 -13.91
N SER A 48 3.22 -0.40 -12.81
CA SER A 48 4.08 -0.60 -11.63
C SER A 48 5.25 -1.56 -11.92
N GLN A 49 5.08 -2.54 -12.81
CA GLN A 49 6.13 -3.48 -13.21
C GLN A 49 7.09 -2.91 -14.27
N SER A 50 6.57 -2.12 -15.22
CA SER A 50 7.38 -1.48 -16.26
C SER A 50 8.22 -0.33 -15.72
N HIS A 51 7.80 0.26 -14.60
CA HIS A 51 8.55 1.29 -13.91
C HIS A 51 9.83 0.69 -13.30
N ASN A 52 10.97 1.07 -13.86
CA ASN A 52 12.28 0.71 -13.33
C ASN A 52 12.96 1.96 -12.75
N PRO A 53 12.83 2.21 -11.44
CA PRO A 53 13.42 3.37 -10.80
C PRO A 53 14.95 3.27 -10.67
N GLY A 54 15.57 2.17 -11.13
CA GLY A 54 17.00 1.89 -10.94
C GLY A 54 17.40 1.62 -9.49
N GLN A 55 16.41 1.52 -8.59
CA GLN A 55 16.58 1.37 -7.15
C GLN A 55 15.68 0.24 -6.62
N LEU A 56 16.15 -0.46 -5.59
CA LEU A 56 15.34 -1.49 -4.92
C LEU A 56 14.37 -0.82 -3.95
N LEU A 57 13.10 -0.74 -4.34
CA LEU A 57 12.01 -0.20 -3.53
C LEU A 57 11.32 -1.30 -2.71
N GLY A 58 10.58 -0.88 -1.69
CA GLY A 58 9.75 -1.78 -0.91
C GLY A 58 8.81 -1.07 0.05
N MET A 59 8.20 -1.88 0.91
CA MET A 59 7.32 -1.40 1.97
C MET A 59 7.59 -2.16 3.28
N LEU A 60 7.31 -1.50 4.40
CA LEU A 60 7.53 -2.01 5.75
C LEU A 60 6.25 -1.86 6.57
N ALA A 61 5.70 -2.98 7.05
CA ALA A 61 4.61 -2.95 8.02
C ALA A 61 5.16 -2.80 9.44
N VAL A 62 4.59 -1.89 10.22
CA VAL A 62 4.99 -1.61 11.60
C VAL A 62 3.77 -1.59 12.52
N HIS A 63 3.96 -1.93 13.79
CA HIS A 63 2.93 -1.86 14.83
C HIS A 63 3.26 -0.79 15.88
N VAL A 64 3.18 0.47 15.47
CA VAL A 64 3.38 1.67 16.30
C VAL A 64 2.45 2.79 15.83
N SER A 65 2.23 3.80 16.67
CA SER A 65 1.44 4.99 16.31
C SER A 65 2.24 5.98 15.45
N ALA A 66 1.53 6.96 14.87
CA ALA A 66 2.13 8.05 14.10
C ALA A 66 3.14 8.87 14.92
N ASP A 67 2.82 9.13 16.20
CA ASP A 67 3.70 9.87 17.09
C ASP A 67 4.94 9.04 17.48
N ALA A 68 4.76 7.73 17.70
CA ALA A 68 5.83 6.83 18.09
C ALA A 68 6.79 6.53 16.94
N ILE A 69 6.35 6.59 15.67
CA ILE A 69 7.24 6.37 14.53
C ILE A 69 8.09 7.61 14.20
N ALA A 70 7.68 8.81 14.61
CA ALA A 70 8.31 10.06 14.21
C ALA A 70 9.84 10.11 14.47
N PRO A 71 10.37 9.69 15.64
CA PRO A 71 11.81 9.71 15.89
C PRO A 71 12.61 8.81 14.93
N TYR A 72 12.03 7.69 14.49
CA TYR A 72 12.67 6.81 13.52
C TYR A 72 12.72 7.45 12.13
N LEU A 73 11.67 8.18 11.74
CA LEU A 73 11.62 8.90 10.47
C LEU A 73 12.53 10.13 10.46
N GLU A 74 12.76 10.78 11.60
CA GLU A 74 13.76 11.86 11.71
C GLU A 74 15.18 11.36 11.37
N SER A 75 15.51 10.12 11.75
CA SER A 75 16.79 9.50 11.41
C SER A 75 16.88 9.00 9.96
N GLU A 76 15.74 8.77 9.30
CA GLU A 76 15.64 8.30 7.92
C GLU A 76 14.60 9.14 7.14
N PRO A 77 14.90 10.42 6.84
CA PRO A 77 13.92 11.39 6.36
C PRO A 77 13.37 11.09 4.96
N THR A 78 13.98 10.16 4.23
CA THR A 78 13.44 9.68 2.95
C THR A 78 12.29 8.70 3.16
N VAL A 79 12.22 8.02 4.31
CA VAL A 79 11.15 7.06 4.60
C VAL A 79 9.88 7.81 4.97
N GLN A 80 8.78 7.47 4.31
CA GLN A 80 7.49 8.08 4.55
C GLN A 80 6.41 7.06 4.91
N VAL A 81 5.36 7.53 5.58
CA VAL A 81 4.17 6.73 5.88
C VAL A 81 3.30 6.62 4.62
N ALA A 82 3.21 5.40 4.07
CA ALA A 82 2.36 5.07 2.94
C ALA A 82 0.90 4.87 3.34
N CYS A 83 0.66 4.18 4.46
CA CYS A 83 -0.69 3.84 4.91
C CYS A 83 -0.84 3.97 6.43
N TYR A 84 -1.97 4.53 6.84
CA TYR A 84 -2.46 4.51 8.23
C TYR A 84 -3.53 3.42 8.35
N ASN A 85 -3.13 2.20 8.70
CA ASN A 85 -4.04 1.05 8.76
C ASN A 85 -4.87 1.07 10.06
N SER A 86 -4.30 1.59 11.15
CA SER A 86 -4.97 1.81 12.43
C SER A 86 -4.19 2.82 13.28
N PRO A 87 -4.68 3.23 14.47
CA PRO A 87 -3.93 4.12 15.38
C PRO A 87 -2.56 3.59 15.81
N VAL A 88 -2.31 2.29 15.67
CA VAL A 88 -1.05 1.61 16.05
C VAL A 88 -0.52 0.70 14.94
N SER A 89 -0.96 0.88 13.69
CA SER A 89 -0.49 0.08 12.57
C SER A 89 -0.30 0.94 11.35
N LEU A 90 0.93 1.01 10.88
CA LEU A 90 1.32 1.82 9.74
C LEU A 90 2.03 0.95 8.70
N THR A 91 2.04 1.44 7.46
CA THR A 91 2.92 0.93 6.41
C THR A 91 3.80 2.06 5.93
N LEU A 92 5.11 1.81 5.88
CA LEU A 92 6.10 2.74 5.36
C LEU A 92 6.53 2.30 3.97
N SER A 93 6.99 3.24 3.14
CA SER A 93 7.46 2.97 1.78
C SER A 93 8.71 3.79 1.49
N GLU A 94 9.75 3.14 0.95
CA GLU A 94 10.95 3.79 0.43
C GLU A 94 11.86 2.74 -0.25
N GLN A 95 13.09 3.10 -0.59
CA GLN A 95 14.18 2.17 -0.86
C GLN A 95 14.40 1.17 0.29
N GLN A 96 14.64 -0.09 -0.08
CA GLN A 96 14.85 -1.20 0.85
C GLN A 96 15.97 -0.98 1.89
N PRO A 97 17.13 -0.37 1.56
CA PRO A 97 18.17 -0.10 2.55
C PRO A 97 17.72 0.85 3.67
N ALA A 98 16.94 1.89 3.35
CA ALA A 98 16.40 2.82 4.34
C ALA A 98 15.34 2.14 5.21
N LEU A 99 14.41 1.40 4.59
CA LEU A 99 13.42 0.60 5.31
C LEU A 99 14.06 -0.45 6.21
N LYS A 100 15.18 -1.04 5.81
CA LYS A 100 15.93 -2.00 6.62
C LYS A 100 16.45 -1.34 7.90
N ARG A 101 17.03 -0.14 7.82
CA ARG A 101 17.53 0.59 9.00
C ARG A 101 16.40 0.91 9.99
N VAL A 102 15.26 1.41 9.50
CA VAL A 102 14.07 1.63 10.33
C VAL A 102 13.54 0.34 10.95
N CYS A 103 13.47 -0.75 10.16
CA CYS A 103 13.03 -2.07 10.64
C CYS A 103 13.92 -2.61 11.75
N ASP A 104 15.24 -2.52 11.59
CA ASP A 104 16.21 -3.00 12.57
C ASP A 104 16.16 -2.16 13.86
N ALA A 105 16.00 -0.83 13.76
CA ALA A 105 15.84 0.06 14.91
C ALA A 105 14.54 -0.24 15.69
N LEU A 106 13.41 -0.34 15.01
CA LEU A 106 12.13 -0.70 15.64
C LEU A 106 12.19 -2.05 16.35
N LYS A 107 12.84 -3.05 15.74
CA LYS A 107 13.01 -4.37 16.36
C LYS A 107 13.93 -4.34 17.57
N ALA A 108 14.99 -3.52 17.55
CA ALA A 108 15.87 -3.34 18.69
C ALA A 108 15.11 -2.80 19.91
N ASP A 109 14.13 -1.93 19.67
CA ASP A 109 13.24 -1.37 20.70
C ASP A 109 12.05 -2.29 21.06
N GLY A 110 11.98 -3.48 20.46
CA GLY A 110 10.95 -4.49 20.75
C GLY A 110 9.63 -4.32 20.00
N HIS A 111 9.56 -3.42 19.01
CA HIS A 111 8.38 -3.24 18.19
C HIS A 111 8.29 -4.26 17.05
N PHE A 112 7.05 -4.57 16.63
CA PHE A 112 6.84 -5.35 15.41
C PHE A 112 7.18 -4.51 14.18
N ALA A 113 8.06 -5.05 13.34
CA ALA A 113 8.40 -4.50 12.04
C ALA A 113 8.68 -5.65 11.03
N ARG A 114 8.04 -5.60 9.85
CA ARG A 114 8.17 -6.63 8.82
C ARG A 114 8.21 -6.03 7.42
N ILE A 115 9.29 -6.29 6.70
CA ILE A 115 9.40 -5.98 5.28
C ILE A 115 8.37 -6.79 4.49
N LEU A 116 7.58 -6.10 3.68
CA LEU A 116 6.56 -6.69 2.83
C LEU A 116 7.18 -7.31 1.58
N GLN A 117 6.56 -8.35 1.04
CA GLN A 117 7.02 -9.02 -0.19
C GLN A 117 6.52 -8.26 -1.42
N VAL A 118 6.97 -7.01 -1.53
CA VAL A 118 6.70 -6.12 -2.66
C VAL A 118 7.99 -5.42 -3.05
N ASN A 119 8.20 -5.27 -4.35
CA ASN A 119 9.37 -4.65 -4.96
C ASN A 119 9.08 -3.21 -5.44
N PHE A 120 8.05 -2.59 -4.87
CA PHE A 120 7.59 -1.26 -5.25
C PHE A 120 7.20 -0.46 -4.00
N ALA A 121 7.43 0.86 -4.02
CA ALA A 121 7.06 1.77 -2.95
C ALA A 121 5.71 2.44 -3.29
N TYR A 122 4.60 1.71 -3.09
CA TYR A 122 3.26 2.27 -3.31
C TYR A 122 2.97 3.45 -2.37
N HIS A 123 2.08 4.36 -2.80
CA HIS A 123 1.72 5.59 -2.08
C HIS A 123 2.93 6.47 -1.75
N SER A 124 3.88 6.56 -2.69
CA SER A 124 5.06 7.40 -2.59
C SER A 124 5.36 8.22 -3.83
N GLU A 125 6.31 9.13 -3.70
CA GLU A 125 6.82 9.92 -4.83
C GLU A 125 7.31 9.03 -5.99
N HIS A 126 7.77 7.81 -5.70
CA HIS A 126 8.17 6.81 -6.71
C HIS A 126 7.03 6.37 -7.63
N VAL A 127 5.76 6.56 -7.22
CA VAL A 127 4.58 6.23 -8.03
C VAL A 127 4.31 7.32 -9.09
N ARG A 128 4.79 8.55 -8.92
CA ARG A 128 4.49 9.64 -9.88
C ARG A 128 4.96 9.32 -11.30
N GLY A 129 6.10 8.65 -11.42
CA GLY A 129 6.64 8.22 -12.71
C GLY A 129 5.87 7.10 -13.41
N THR A 130 4.77 6.59 -12.82
CA THR A 130 3.90 5.59 -13.46
C THR A 130 2.56 6.17 -13.93
N ALA A 131 2.30 7.45 -13.67
CA ALA A 131 1.01 8.09 -13.96
C ALA A 131 0.92 8.69 -15.38
N GLU A 132 2.05 8.85 -16.06
CA GLU A 132 2.15 9.49 -17.38
C GLU A 132 2.24 8.50 -18.56
N ASP A 133 2.32 7.20 -18.27
CA ASP A 133 2.37 6.09 -19.24
C ASP A 133 0.99 5.41 -19.42
#